data_AF-A0A0G0ZJC9-F1
#
_entry.id   AF-A0A0G0ZJC9-F1
#
_cell.length_a   1.000
_cell.length_b   1.000
_cell.length_c   1.000
_cell.angle_alpha   90.00
_cell.angle_beta   90.00
_cell.angle_gamma   90.00
#
_symmetry.space_group_name_H-M   'P 1'
#
loop_
_entity.id
_entity.type
_entity.pdbx_description
1 polymer ?
#
loop_
_entity_poly.entity_id
_entity_poly.type
_entity_poly.pdbx_seq_one_letter_code
_entity_poly.pdbx_strand_id
1 'polypeptide(L)'
;MPRRILIFFTSELKGVVQSAFLLAFAGFVADILALLRDRLLAAEFGASRSLDIYYVSFRVPDFIYTVSLFFAASTALIPMLLEKFSEDEKKAQDFLGNIFSLFLIAVILLVVIAYFAMPLFIDFAAPGFSAAERSEVILLSRILLLSPLLLGLSNLISSVVQSFRRFYVYALSPVLYNIGIIIGI
;
A
#
# COMPACT_ATOMS: atom_id res chain seq x y z
N MET A 1 3.83 -3.99 30.10
CA MET A 1 3.52 -4.81 28.90
C MET A 1 3.74 -4.10 27.55
N PRO A 2 3.41 -2.81 27.29
CA PRO A 2 3.53 -2.22 25.95
C PRO A 2 4.97 -2.07 25.43
N ARG A 3 5.97 -1.92 26.33
CA ARG A 3 7.39 -1.83 25.94
C ARG A 3 7.91 -3.05 25.18
N ARG A 4 7.45 -4.28 25.51
CA ARG A 4 7.94 -5.50 24.85
C ARG A 4 7.48 -5.62 23.40
N ILE A 5 6.26 -5.15 23.10
CA ILE A 5 5.69 -5.15 21.76
C ILE A 5 6.46 -4.17 20.87
N LEU A 6 6.73 -2.95 21.37
CA LEU A 6 7.51 -1.95 20.63
C LEU A 6 8.94 -2.41 20.34
N ILE A 7 9.58 -3.12 21.29
CA ILE A 7 10.93 -3.68 21.11
C ILE A 7 10.96 -4.76 20.03
N PHE A 8 9.89 -5.55 19.90
CA PHE A 8 9.79 -6.57 18.85
C PHE A 8 9.76 -5.92 17.45
N PHE A 9 8.96 -4.87 17.27
CA PHE A 9 8.86 -4.15 16.00
C PHE A 9 10.13 -3.38 15.62
N THR A 10 10.92 -2.93 16.61
CA THR A 10 12.19 -2.23 16.37
C THR A 10 13.40 -3.16 16.33
N SER A 11 13.20 -4.46 16.50
CA SER A 11 14.30 -5.43 16.52
C SER A 11 14.95 -5.57 15.13
N GLU A 12 16.28 -5.57 15.13
CA GLU A 12 17.08 -5.69 13.92
C GLU A 12 17.39 -7.17 13.64
N LEU A 13 17.10 -7.61 12.43
CA LEU A 13 17.44 -8.96 11.99
C LEU A 13 18.84 -8.97 11.39
N LYS A 14 19.76 -9.67 12.06
CA LYS A 14 21.16 -9.72 11.64
C LYS A 14 21.41 -10.70 10.49
N GLY A 15 20.59 -11.73 10.34
CA GLY A 15 20.74 -12.78 9.32
C GLY A 15 19.87 -12.56 8.09
N VAL A 16 20.48 -12.56 6.90
CA VAL A 16 19.77 -12.44 5.61
C VAL A 16 18.74 -13.54 5.42
N VAL A 17 19.10 -14.79 5.76
CA VAL A 17 18.19 -15.95 5.67
C VAL A 17 16.98 -15.80 6.58
N GLN A 18 17.17 -15.28 7.80
CA GLN A 18 16.09 -15.06 8.75
C GLN A 18 15.11 -13.99 8.25
N SER A 19 15.62 -12.89 7.70
CA SER A 19 14.80 -11.84 7.11
C SER A 19 14.04 -12.36 5.89
N ALA A 20 14.70 -13.10 5.00
CA ALA A 20 14.07 -13.70 3.83
C ALA A 20 12.95 -14.67 4.23
N PHE A 21 13.19 -15.53 5.21
CA PHE A 21 12.18 -16.46 5.72
C PHE A 21 11.00 -15.73 6.36
N LEU A 22 11.24 -14.68 7.16
CA LEU A 22 10.18 -13.88 7.76
C LEU A 22 9.29 -13.24 6.67
N LEU A 23 9.90 -12.62 5.67
CA LEU A 23 9.18 -11.97 4.58
C LEU A 23 8.40 -12.98 3.74
N ALA A 24 9.01 -14.13 3.42
CA ALA A 24 8.37 -15.20 2.66
C ALA A 24 7.18 -15.79 3.43
N PHE A 25 7.36 -16.08 4.72
CA PHE A 25 6.30 -16.61 5.58
C PHE A 25 5.15 -15.60 5.73
N ALA A 26 5.46 -14.33 5.98
CA ALA A 26 4.44 -13.30 6.11
C ALA A 26 3.68 -13.05 4.80
N GLY A 27 4.39 -13.08 3.66
CA GLY A 27 3.78 -13.02 2.33
C GLY A 27 2.83 -14.21 2.10
N PHE A 28 3.27 -15.43 2.39
CA PHE A 28 2.43 -16.62 2.29
C PHE A 28 1.17 -16.54 3.16
N VAL A 29 1.29 -16.05 4.40
CA VAL A 29 0.13 -15.82 5.28
C VAL A 29 -0.79 -14.76 4.70
N ALA A 30 -0.24 -13.66 4.15
CA ALA A 30 -1.04 -12.62 3.50
C ALA A 30 -1.79 -13.16 2.27
N ASP A 31 -1.18 -14.04 1.47
CA ASP A 31 -1.81 -14.67 0.30
C ASP A 31 -2.95 -15.61 0.72
N ILE A 32 -2.77 -16.38 1.81
CA ILE A 32 -3.86 -17.19 2.37
C ILE A 32 -5.03 -16.30 2.83
N LEU A 33 -4.73 -15.18 3.50
CA LEU A 33 -5.75 -14.24 3.94
C LEU A 33 -6.45 -13.55 2.76
N ALA A 34 -5.72 -13.22 1.69
CA ALA A 34 -6.31 -12.68 0.47
C ALA A 34 -7.26 -13.69 -0.18
N LEU A 35 -6.87 -14.97 -0.25
CA LEU A 35 -7.74 -16.04 -0.73
C LEU A 35 -9.00 -16.19 0.14
N LEU A 36 -8.84 -16.11 1.46
CA LEU A 36 -9.96 -16.16 2.40
C LEU A 36 -10.90 -14.96 2.20
N ARG A 37 -10.36 -13.74 2.11
CA ARG A 37 -11.11 -12.52 1.81
C ARG A 37 -11.92 -12.66 0.54
N ASP A 38 -11.29 -13.11 -0.55
CA ASP A 38 -11.95 -13.25 -1.85
C ASP A 38 -13.06 -14.31 -1.80
N ARG A 39 -12.83 -15.40 -1.05
CA ARG A 39 -13.87 -16.40 -0.80
C ARG A 39 -15.04 -15.86 0.02
N LEU A 40 -14.77 -15.06 1.05
CA LEU A 40 -15.81 -14.47 1.90
C LEU A 40 -16.66 -13.47 1.10
N LEU A 41 -16.02 -12.60 0.32
CA LEU A 41 -16.73 -11.70 -0.60
C LEU A 41 -17.60 -12.48 -1.60
N ALA A 42 -17.05 -13.54 -2.21
CA ALA A 42 -17.80 -14.38 -3.13
C ALA A 42 -18.93 -15.17 -2.45
N ALA A 43 -18.79 -15.54 -1.18
CA ALA A 43 -19.83 -16.24 -0.42
C ALA A 43 -20.99 -15.31 -0.07
N GLU A 44 -20.70 -14.06 0.31
CA GLU A 44 -21.70 -13.06 0.70
C GLU A 44 -22.43 -12.49 -0.52
N PHE A 45 -21.67 -12.08 -1.54
CA PHE A 45 -22.21 -11.37 -2.71
C PHE A 45 -22.46 -12.28 -3.91
N GLY A 46 -21.88 -13.48 -3.97
CA GLY A 46 -21.95 -14.35 -5.14
C GLY A 46 -21.29 -13.74 -6.39
N ALA A 47 -21.53 -14.36 -7.55
CA ALA A 47 -21.22 -13.77 -8.85
C ALA A 47 -22.25 -12.68 -9.18
N SER A 48 -22.17 -11.55 -8.47
CA SER A 48 -23.11 -10.44 -8.58
C SER A 48 -22.48 -9.17 -9.11
N ARG A 49 -23.35 -8.27 -9.53
CA ARG A 49 -22.95 -6.98 -10.05
C ARG A 49 -22.32 -6.07 -8.99
N SER A 50 -22.78 -6.18 -7.74
CA SER A 50 -22.20 -5.45 -6.61
C SER A 50 -20.75 -5.85 -6.37
N LEU A 51 -20.42 -7.15 -6.51
CA LEU A 51 -19.05 -7.61 -6.37
C LEU A 51 -18.15 -7.15 -7.53
N ASP A 52 -18.66 -7.15 -8.76
CA ASP A 52 -17.96 -6.57 -9.91
C ASP A 52 -17.67 -5.07 -9.69
N ILE A 53 -18.66 -4.31 -9.21
CA ILE A 53 -18.52 -2.89 -8.88
C ILE A 53 -17.41 -2.71 -7.85
N TYR A 54 -17.44 -3.47 -6.76
CA TYR A 54 -16.41 -3.46 -5.73
C TYR A 54 -15.02 -3.66 -6.35
N TYR A 55 -14.79 -4.74 -7.11
CA TYR A 55 -13.47 -5.02 -7.68
C TYR A 55 -13.02 -3.97 -8.70
N VAL A 56 -13.92 -3.47 -9.56
CA VAL A 56 -13.56 -2.44 -10.54
C VAL A 56 -13.18 -1.13 -9.85
N SER A 57 -13.81 -0.79 -8.71
CA SER A 57 -13.50 0.43 -7.97
C SER A 57 -12.07 0.51 -7.43
N PHE A 58 -11.38 -0.63 -7.25
CA PHE A 58 -9.97 -0.64 -6.82
C PHE A 58 -8.99 -0.37 -7.95
N ARG A 59 -9.36 -0.52 -9.24
CA ARG A 59 -8.39 -0.49 -10.35
C ARG A 59 -7.58 0.81 -10.44
N VAL A 60 -8.24 1.96 -10.36
CA VAL A 60 -7.57 3.26 -10.45
C VAL A 60 -6.73 3.55 -9.19
N PRO A 61 -7.26 3.41 -7.96
CA PRO A 61 -6.45 3.49 -6.74
C PRO A 61 -5.23 2.57 -6.73
N ASP A 62 -5.39 1.30 -7.11
CA ASP A 62 -4.32 0.29 -7.12
C ASP A 62 -3.23 0.62 -8.14
N PHE A 63 -3.62 1.20 -9.29
CA PHE A 63 -2.65 1.68 -10.26
C PHE A 63 -1.76 2.79 -9.67
N ILE A 64 -2.36 3.79 -9.00
CA ILE A 64 -1.60 4.88 -8.35
C ILE A 64 -0.71 4.32 -7.23
N TYR A 65 -1.23 3.37 -6.46
CA TYR A 65 -0.45 2.67 -5.43
C TYR A 65 0.75 1.93 -6.04
N THR A 66 0.56 1.25 -7.18
CA THR A 66 1.63 0.55 -7.89
C THR A 66 2.69 1.52 -8.40
N VAL A 67 2.29 2.69 -8.94
CA VAL A 67 3.23 3.76 -9.30
C VAL A 67 4.01 4.26 -8.08
N SER A 68 3.35 4.39 -6.93
CA SER A 68 3.97 4.78 -5.67
C SER A 68 5.02 3.77 -5.19
N LEU A 69 4.81 2.47 -5.44
CA LEU A 69 5.80 1.43 -5.16
C LEU A 69 7.08 1.62 -5.97
N PHE A 70 6.98 1.97 -7.25
CA PHE A 70 8.16 2.21 -8.09
C PHE A 70 8.99 3.41 -7.60
N PHE A 71 8.34 4.44 -7.08
CA PHE A 71 9.05 5.56 -6.44
C PHE A 71 9.84 5.08 -5.21
N ALA A 72 9.21 4.31 -4.33
CA ALA A 72 9.84 3.79 -3.12
C ALA A 72 10.94 2.74 -3.40
N ALA A 73 10.86 2.04 -4.53
CA ALA A 73 11.84 1.05 -4.97
C ALA A 73 13.09 1.67 -5.63
N SER A 74 13.20 3.00 -5.69
CA SER A 74 14.35 3.66 -6.30
C SER A 74 15.66 3.22 -5.64
N THR A 75 16.49 2.53 -6.41
CA THR A 75 17.75 1.91 -5.96
C THR A 75 18.78 2.92 -5.45
N ALA A 76 18.62 4.20 -5.79
CA ALA A 76 19.48 5.29 -5.33
C ALA A 76 19.08 5.83 -3.94
N LEU A 77 17.80 5.72 -3.53
CA LEU A 77 17.32 6.35 -2.30
C LEU A 77 17.96 5.78 -1.04
N ILE A 78 18.10 4.45 -0.99
CA ILE A 78 18.65 3.77 0.20
C ILE A 78 20.14 4.10 0.40
N PRO A 79 21.03 3.94 -0.59
CA PRO A 79 22.45 4.31 -0.44
C PRO A 79 22.64 5.78 -0.06
N MET A 80 21.93 6.70 -0.72
CA MET A 80 22.00 8.14 -0.43
C MET A 80 21.55 8.45 1.00
N LEU A 81 20.48 7.78 1.46
CA LEU A 81 20.00 7.94 2.83
C LEU A 81 21.04 7.48 3.86
N LEU A 82 21.65 6.32 3.64
CA LEU A 82 22.67 5.76 4.53
C LEU A 82 23.93 6.64 4.57
N GLU A 83 24.34 7.20 3.44
CA GLU A 83 25.43 8.18 3.36
C GLU A 83 25.12 9.41 4.21
N LYS A 84 23.91 9.98 4.09
CA LYS A 84 23.51 11.15 4.89
C LYS A 84 23.46 10.85 6.39
N PHE A 85 22.99 9.66 6.77
CA PHE A 85 23.04 9.20 8.17
C PHE A 85 24.46 9.05 8.71
N SER A 86 25.43 8.70 7.86
CA SER A 86 26.83 8.60 8.26
C SER A 86 27.54 9.96 8.41
N GLU A 87 27.05 10.99 7.71
CA GLU A 87 27.59 12.35 7.84
C GLU A 87 27.05 13.07 9.07
N ASP A 88 25.72 13.19 9.18
CA ASP A 88 25.05 14.00 10.19
C ASP A 88 23.56 13.63 10.29
N GLU A 89 23.06 13.40 11.50
CA GLU A 89 21.68 12.98 11.73
C GLU A 89 20.64 13.99 11.22
N LYS A 90 20.91 15.30 11.37
CA LYS A 90 20.02 16.36 10.91
C LYS A 90 19.94 16.38 9.38
N LYS A 91 21.07 16.23 8.69
CA LYS A 91 21.08 16.11 7.22
C LYS A 91 20.26 14.92 6.74
N ALA A 92 20.31 13.79 7.44
CA ALA A 92 19.50 12.62 7.11
C ALA A 92 18.01 12.87 7.32
N GLN A 93 17.63 13.54 8.41
CA GLN A 93 16.24 13.93 8.68
C GLN A 93 15.71 14.90 7.63
N ASP A 94 16.49 15.92 7.26
CA ASP A 94 16.11 16.88 6.22
C ASP A 94 15.94 16.19 4.86
N PHE A 95 16.83 15.25 4.51
CA PHE A 95 16.72 14.46 3.29
C PHE A 95 15.47 13.57 3.26
N LEU A 96 15.17 12.88 4.36
CA LEU A 96 13.93 12.10 4.50
C LEU A 96 12.70 13.00 4.36
N GLY A 97 12.68 14.15 5.05
CA GLY A 97 11.61 15.14 4.96
C GLY A 97 11.35 15.56 3.52
N ASN A 98 12.41 15.87 2.77
CA ASN A 98 12.30 16.24 1.36
C ASN A 98 11.74 15.10 0.49
N ILE A 99 12.17 13.85 0.70
CA ILE A 99 11.64 12.70 -0.04
C ILE A 99 10.16 12.49 0.28
N PHE A 100 9.77 12.55 1.56
CA PHE A 100 8.38 12.40 1.99
C PHE A 100 7.50 13.52 1.41
N SER A 101 7.96 14.77 1.47
CA SER A 101 7.24 15.90 0.89
C SER A 101 7.09 15.76 -0.63
N LEU A 102 8.16 15.41 -1.35
CA LEU A 102 8.10 15.21 -2.79
C LEU A 102 7.14 14.07 -3.16
N PHE A 103 7.22 12.96 -2.45
CA PHE A 103 6.32 11.83 -2.61
C PHE A 103 4.86 12.24 -2.40
N LEU A 104 4.55 12.90 -1.28
CA LEU A 104 3.19 13.33 -0.97
C LEU A 104 2.66 14.30 -2.02
N ILE A 105 3.45 15.29 -2.44
CA ILE A 105 3.05 16.23 -3.49
C ILE A 105 2.74 15.48 -4.79
N ALA A 106 3.60 14.55 -5.19
CA ALA A 106 3.41 13.77 -6.42
C ALA A 106 2.15 12.89 -6.36
N VAL A 107 1.95 12.16 -5.27
CA VAL A 107 0.77 11.28 -5.12
C VAL A 107 -0.52 12.08 -4.97
N ILE A 108 -0.51 13.20 -4.23
CA ILE A 108 -1.67 14.09 -4.13
C ILE A 108 -2.04 14.63 -5.52
N LEU A 109 -1.05 15.05 -6.32
CA LEU A 109 -1.30 15.50 -7.69
C LEU A 109 -1.94 14.39 -8.54
N LEU A 110 -1.41 13.16 -8.49
CA LEU A 110 -1.98 12.01 -9.18
C LEU A 110 -3.42 11.70 -8.71
N VAL A 111 -3.66 11.74 -7.41
CA VAL A 111 -5.00 11.52 -6.81
C VAL A 111 -5.98 12.59 -7.27
N VAL A 112 -5.60 13.86 -7.27
CA VAL A 112 -6.46 14.96 -7.74
C VAL A 112 -6.79 14.79 -9.22
N ILE A 113 -5.80 14.48 -10.06
CA ILE A 113 -6.01 14.21 -11.48
C ILE A 113 -6.97 13.02 -11.66
N ALA A 114 -6.73 11.92 -10.96
CA ALA A 114 -7.56 10.72 -11.03
C ALA A 114 -8.99 10.96 -10.54
N TYR A 115 -9.19 11.79 -9.51
CA TYR A 115 -10.51 12.11 -8.97
C TYR A 115 -11.41 12.76 -10.02
N PHE A 116 -10.87 13.73 -10.77
CA PHE A 116 -11.59 14.42 -11.83
C PHE A 116 -11.69 13.60 -13.11
N ALA A 117 -10.62 12.88 -13.48
CA ALA A 117 -10.60 12.01 -14.66
C ALA A 117 -11.30 10.65 -14.46
N MET A 118 -11.79 10.35 -13.25
CA MET A 118 -12.42 9.06 -12.90
C MET A 118 -13.49 8.60 -13.90
N PRO A 119 -14.45 9.46 -14.34
CA PRO A 119 -15.47 9.02 -15.29
C PRO A 119 -14.89 8.49 -16.59
N LEU A 120 -13.85 9.16 -17.11
CA LEU A 120 -13.16 8.73 -18.33
C LEU A 120 -12.51 7.36 -18.15
N PHE A 121 -11.82 7.13 -17.02
CA PHE A 121 -11.19 5.83 -16.76
C PHE A 121 -12.20 4.70 -16.63
N ILE A 122 -13.33 4.94 -15.97
CA ILE A 122 -14.37 3.92 -15.76
C ILE A 122 -15.08 3.57 -17.06
N ASP A 123 -15.28 4.52 -17.97
CA ASP A 123 -15.85 4.23 -19.29
C ASP A 123 -14.99 3.23 -20.09
N PHE A 124 -13.66 3.28 -19.94
CA PHE A 124 -12.75 2.30 -20.54
C PHE A 124 -12.63 1.00 -19.74
N ALA A 125 -12.63 1.08 -18.41
CA ALA A 125 -12.41 -0.08 -17.53
C ALA A 125 -13.64 -1.00 -17.44
N ALA A 126 -14.84 -0.44 -17.64
CA ALA A 126 -16.12 -1.10 -17.43
C ALA A 126 -17.15 -0.75 -18.54
N PRO A 127 -16.86 -1.07 -19.83
CA PRO A 127 -17.75 -0.73 -20.93
C PRO A 127 -19.13 -1.42 -20.83
N GLY A 128 -19.19 -2.60 -20.22
CA GLY A 128 -20.44 -3.36 -20.01
C GLY A 128 -21.29 -2.89 -18.83
N PHE A 129 -20.92 -1.80 -18.15
CA PHE A 129 -21.67 -1.28 -16.99
C PHE A 129 -22.76 -0.32 -17.41
N SER A 130 -23.92 -0.40 -16.74
CA SER A 130 -24.99 0.57 -16.90
C SER A 130 -24.56 1.94 -16.34
N ALA A 131 -25.27 3.01 -16.71
CA ALA A 131 -24.95 4.35 -16.21
C ALA A 131 -25.00 4.45 -14.67
N ALA A 132 -25.94 3.75 -14.04
CA ALA A 132 -26.07 3.70 -12.59
C ALA A 132 -24.86 3.00 -11.94
N GLU A 133 -24.46 1.85 -12.48
CA GLU A 133 -23.31 1.07 -11.99
C GLU A 133 -22.00 1.85 -12.16
N ARG A 134 -21.80 2.54 -13.29
CA ARG A 134 -20.62 3.39 -13.49
C ARG A 134 -20.56 4.53 -12.48
N SER A 135 -21.71 5.16 -12.19
CA SER A 135 -21.78 6.21 -11.17
C SER A 135 -21.36 5.70 -9.79
N GLU A 136 -21.81 4.49 -9.44
CA GLU A 136 -21.43 3.82 -8.19
C GLU A 136 -19.94 3.49 -8.14
N VAL A 137 -19.39 2.91 -9.22
CA VAL A 137 -17.96 2.65 -9.35
C VAL A 137 -17.14 3.93 -9.20
N ILE A 138 -17.55 5.02 -9.84
CA ILE A 138 -16.88 6.33 -9.76
C ILE A 138 -16.87 6.83 -8.32
N LEU A 139 -18.01 6.76 -7.61
CA LEU A 139 -18.12 7.19 -6.22
C LEU A 139 -17.19 6.38 -5.32
N LEU A 140 -17.25 5.06 -5.39
CA LEU A 140 -16.42 4.16 -4.59
C LEU A 140 -14.93 4.34 -4.91
N SER A 141 -14.57 4.43 -6.19
CA SER A 141 -13.18 4.66 -6.61
C SER A 141 -12.63 5.98 -6.03
N ARG A 142 -13.45 7.04 -6.04
CA ARG A 142 -13.07 8.33 -5.46
C ARG A 142 -12.84 8.27 -3.96
N ILE A 143 -13.65 7.52 -3.22
CA ILE A 143 -13.44 7.27 -1.79
C ILE A 143 -12.14 6.50 -1.59
N LEU A 144 -11.91 5.47 -2.40
CA LEU A 144 -10.71 4.63 -2.33
C LEU A 144 -9.42 5.34 -2.73
N LEU A 145 -9.46 6.50 -3.41
CA LEU A 145 -8.27 7.30 -3.71
C LEU A 145 -7.50 7.78 -2.47
N LEU A 146 -8.09 7.69 -1.28
CA LEU A 146 -7.36 7.88 -0.03
C LEU A 146 -6.34 6.76 0.24
N SER A 147 -6.60 5.54 -0.24
CA SER A 147 -5.74 4.38 0.00
C SER A 147 -4.32 4.51 -0.57
N PRO A 148 -4.07 4.96 -1.83
CA PRO A 148 -2.70 5.12 -2.33
C PRO A 148 -1.89 6.14 -1.54
N LEU A 149 -2.51 7.17 -0.95
CA LEU A 149 -1.81 8.13 -0.08
C LEU A 149 -1.31 7.44 1.19
N LEU A 150 -2.19 6.70 1.88
CA LEU A 150 -1.87 6.03 3.13
C LEU A 150 -0.92 4.85 2.93
N LEU A 151 -1.24 3.96 1.99
CA LEU A 151 -0.47 2.76 1.71
C LEU A 151 0.87 3.11 1.03
N GLY A 152 0.88 4.12 0.15
CA GLY A 152 2.10 4.60 -0.47
C GLY A 152 3.07 5.21 0.55
N LEU A 153 2.57 6.04 1.47
CA LEU A 153 3.39 6.58 2.56
C LEU A 153 3.89 5.47 3.49
N SER A 154 3.03 4.51 3.84
CA SER A 154 3.40 3.34 4.64
C SER A 154 4.53 2.53 3.98
N ASN A 155 4.49 2.37 2.66
CA ASN A 155 5.57 1.72 1.91
C ASN A 155 6.87 2.51 1.92
N LEU A 156 6.81 3.83 1.73
CA LEU A 156 8.01 4.66 1.77
C LEU A 156 8.68 4.60 3.15
N ILE A 157 7.89 4.67 4.23
CA ILE A 157 8.37 4.44 5.60
C ILE A 157 8.95 3.03 5.73
N SER A 158 8.27 2.02 5.19
CA SER A 158 8.73 0.64 5.26
C SER A 158 10.04 0.41 4.53
N SER A 159 10.26 1.04 3.37
CA SER A 159 11.54 0.97 2.65
C SER A 159 12.69 1.56 3.47
N VAL A 160 12.44 2.67 4.17
CA VAL A 160 13.42 3.26 5.11
C VAL A 160 13.67 2.31 6.28
N VAL A 161 12.64 1.77 6.92
CA VAL A 161 12.79 0.86 8.06
C VAL A 161 13.52 -0.44 7.66
N GLN A 162 13.28 -0.95 6.45
CA GLN A 162 13.97 -2.12 5.91
C GLN A 162 15.45 -1.87 5.64
N SER A 163 15.86 -0.65 5.27
CA SER A 163 17.28 -0.33 5.08
C SER A 163 18.08 -0.48 6.38
N PHE A 164 17.42 -0.27 7.53
CA PHE A 164 17.96 -0.53 8.88
C PHE A 164 17.75 -1.98 9.36
N ARG A 165 17.41 -2.91 8.47
CA ARG A 165 17.20 -4.33 8.77
C ARG A 165 16.06 -4.64 9.76
N ARG A 166 15.05 -3.77 9.86
CA ARG A 166 13.88 -3.93 10.74
C ARG A 166 12.68 -4.43 9.94
N PHE A 167 12.63 -5.73 9.66
CA PHE A 167 11.66 -6.28 8.69
C PHE A 167 10.27 -6.60 9.27
N TYR A 168 10.10 -6.69 10.59
CA TYR A 168 8.85 -7.12 11.22
C TYR A 168 7.66 -6.20 10.93
N VAL A 169 7.87 -4.88 10.98
CA VAL A 169 6.81 -3.90 10.70
C VAL A 169 6.33 -4.05 9.25
N TYR A 170 7.28 -4.15 8.32
CA TYR A 170 6.97 -4.33 6.90
C TYR A 170 6.27 -5.66 6.60
N ALA A 171 6.74 -6.75 7.20
CA ALA A 171 6.18 -8.09 7.03
C ALA A 171 4.71 -8.17 7.43
N LEU A 172 4.29 -7.40 8.45
CA LEU A 172 2.92 -7.44 8.96
C LEU A 172 1.93 -6.54 8.20
N SER A 173 2.41 -5.55 7.45
CA SER A 173 1.55 -4.63 6.68
C SER A 173 0.52 -5.33 5.78
N PRO A 174 0.89 -6.27 4.90
CA PRO A 174 -0.10 -6.94 4.02
C PRO A 174 -1.04 -7.87 4.77
N VAL A 175 -0.60 -8.44 5.91
CA VAL A 175 -1.45 -9.26 6.79
C VAL A 175 -2.56 -8.40 7.40
N LEU A 176 -2.19 -7.25 7.96
CA LEU A 176 -3.14 -6.30 8.56
C LEU A 176 -4.12 -5.74 7.53
N TYR A 177 -3.66 -5.48 6.30
CA TYR A 177 -4.51 -5.03 5.21
C TYR A 177 -5.63 -6.03 4.91
N ASN A 178 -5.29 -7.31 4.73
CA ASN A 178 -6.29 -8.34 4.46
C ASN A 178 -7.24 -8.58 5.64
N ILE A 179 -6.71 -8.61 6.88
CA ILE A 179 -7.55 -8.73 8.09
C ILE A 179 -8.56 -7.58 8.19
N GLY A 180 -8.12 -6.35 7.89
CA GLY A 180 -8.99 -5.17 7.90
C GLY A 180 -10.17 -5.30 6.94
N ILE A 181 -9.93 -5.83 5.73
CA ILE A 181 -11.01 -6.09 4.78
C ILE A 181 -11.91 -7.21 5.29
N ILE A 182 -11.34 -8.33 5.76
CA ILE A 182 -12.12 -9.47 6.27
C ILE A 182 -13.06 -9.07 7.41
N ILE A 183 -12.63 -8.21 8.33
CA ILE A 183 -13.46 -7.71 9.44
C ILE A 183 -14.60 -6.81 8.92
N GLY A 184 -14.40 -6.16 7.78
CA GLY A 184 -15.39 -5.27 7.17
C GLY A 184 -16.41 -5.96 6.25
N ILE A 185 -16.21 -7.25 5.95
CA ILE A 185 -17.20 -8.11 5.28
C ILE A 185 -18.23 -8.54 6.34
#